data_AF-A0A7R7WN89-F1
#
_entry.id   AF-A0A7R7WN89-F1
#
_cell.length_a   1.000
_cell.length_b   1.000
_cell.length_c   1.000
_cell.angle_alpha   90.00
_cell.angle_beta   90.00
_cell.angle_gamma   90.00
#
_symmetry.space_group_name_H-M   'P 1'
#
loop_
_entity.id
_entity.type
_entity.pdbx_description
1 polymer ?
#
loop_
_entity_poly.entity_id
_entity_poly.type
_entity_poly.pdbx_seq_one_letter_code
_entity_poly.pdbx_strand_id
1 'polypeptide(L)'
;MNMALHIPFSSFTLAFKSTDTPNVYQCMTFGGFATSNAQYLPENGVIVLKQAPGTEDLPLPSPVLLDCHYRLAEILNASGMGNVIDEHWRRWGELKATVQHTLQPNGDSDLGNLLRTALWHRVRT
;
A
#
# COMPACT_ATOMS: atom_id res chain seq x y z
N MET A 1 15.18 4.22 15.27
CA MET A 1 13.93 4.52 14.54
C MET A 1 14.08 3.96 13.14
N ASN A 2 13.34 2.89 12.80
CA ASN A 2 13.47 2.26 11.50
C ASN A 2 12.73 3.10 10.45
N MET A 3 13.43 3.50 9.40
CA MET A 3 12.92 4.28 8.28
C MET A 3 11.82 3.49 7.58
N ALA A 4 10.63 4.06 7.52
CA ALA A 4 9.51 3.33 6.98
C ALA A 4 8.81 4.06 5.84
N LEU A 5 9.53 4.82 4.99
CA LEU A 5 8.97 5.38 3.74
C LEU A 5 8.44 4.29 2.80
N HIS A 6 8.89 3.04 2.98
CA HIS A 6 8.31 1.89 2.30
C HIS A 6 6.84 1.65 2.68
N ILE A 7 6.39 2.04 3.89
CA ILE A 7 5.00 1.92 4.33
C ILE A 7 4.08 2.90 3.58
N PRO A 8 4.30 4.23 3.58
CA PRO A 8 3.45 5.11 2.82
C PRO A 8 3.54 4.86 1.31
N PHE A 9 4.69 4.39 0.81
CA PHE A 9 4.81 3.96 -0.58
C PHE A 9 3.97 2.72 -0.89
N SER A 10 3.98 1.71 -0.02
CA SER A 10 3.19 0.48 -0.22
C SER A 10 1.68 0.71 -0.01
N SER A 11 1.30 1.66 0.85
CA SER A 11 -0.10 2.03 1.10
C SER A 11 -0.64 3.12 0.18
N PHE A 12 0.09 3.49 -0.87
CA PHE A 12 -0.33 4.52 -1.84
C PHE A 12 -0.57 5.92 -1.24
N THR A 13 0.02 6.21 -0.08
CA THR A 13 -0.01 7.56 0.53
C THR A 13 1.22 8.40 0.16
N LEU A 14 2.23 7.76 -0.46
CA LEU A 14 3.36 8.37 -1.14
C LEU A 14 3.51 7.72 -2.52
N ALA A 15 3.68 8.51 -3.57
CA ALA A 15 3.98 8.02 -4.91
C ALA A 15 4.97 8.95 -5.65
N PHE A 16 5.50 8.47 -6.77
CA PHE A 16 6.49 9.18 -7.56
C PHE A 16 5.96 9.45 -8.96
N LYS A 17 5.69 10.73 -9.25
CA LYS A 17 5.21 11.19 -10.55
C LYS A 17 6.40 11.45 -11.47
N SER A 18 6.38 10.87 -12.66
CA SER A 18 7.42 11.09 -13.67
C SER A 18 7.52 12.55 -14.06
N THR A 19 8.74 13.00 -14.32
CA THR A 19 9.05 14.30 -14.92
C THR A 19 9.57 14.11 -16.34
N ASP A 20 9.86 15.22 -17.03
CA ASP A 20 10.49 15.19 -18.36
C ASP A 20 11.96 14.70 -18.31
N THR A 21 12.55 14.60 -17.11
CA THR A 21 13.94 14.15 -16.94
C THR A 21 13.98 12.68 -16.49
N PRO A 22 14.71 11.79 -17.19
CA PRO A 22 14.83 10.39 -16.81
C PRO A 22 15.31 10.20 -15.38
N ASN A 23 14.69 9.27 -14.65
CA ASN A 23 14.99 8.94 -13.25
C ASN A 23 14.75 10.07 -12.23
N VAL A 24 14.12 11.17 -12.64
CA VAL A 24 13.73 12.27 -11.76
C VAL A 24 12.22 12.27 -11.59
N TYR A 25 11.77 12.30 -10.35
CA TYR A 25 10.36 12.18 -10.00
C TYR A 25 9.95 13.23 -8.98
N GLN A 26 8.72 13.71 -9.11
CA GLN A 26 8.07 14.50 -8.09
C GLN A 26 7.44 13.58 -7.04
N CYS A 27 7.75 13.82 -5.78
CA CYS A 27 7.10 13.18 -4.64
C CYS A 27 5.67 13.71 -4.51
N MET A 28 4.71 12.80 -4.59
CA MET A 28 3.30 13.08 -4.41
C MET A 28 2.87 12.42 -3.11
N THR A 29 2.42 13.23 -2.15
CA THR A 29 1.86 12.74 -0.88
C THR A 29 0.34 12.89 -0.90
N PHE A 30 -0.35 11.94 -0.29
CA PHE A 30 -1.80 11.91 -0.23
C PHE A 30 -2.30 11.81 1.23
N GLY A 31 -3.62 11.72 1.41
CA GLY A 31 -4.23 11.55 2.72
C GLY A 31 -3.63 10.36 3.47
N GLY A 32 -3.34 10.53 4.76
CA GLY A 32 -2.70 9.48 5.57
C GLY A 32 -1.16 9.50 5.57
N PHE A 33 -0.52 10.34 4.75
CA PHE A 33 0.92 10.56 4.86
C PHE A 33 1.28 11.30 6.15
N ALA A 34 2.01 10.64 7.05
CA ALA A 34 2.35 11.20 8.36
C ALA A 34 3.36 12.35 8.27
N THR A 35 3.13 13.45 9.01
CA THR A 35 4.04 14.60 9.06
C THR A 35 5.44 14.24 9.55
N SER A 36 5.57 13.24 10.43
CA SER A 36 6.86 12.71 10.88
C SER A 36 7.70 12.10 9.77
N ASN A 37 7.07 11.71 8.63
CA ASN A 37 7.78 11.21 7.46
C ASN A 37 8.23 12.33 6.52
N ALA A 38 7.68 13.54 6.63
CA ALA A 38 8.00 14.65 5.74
C ALA A 38 9.47 15.06 5.82
N GLN A 39 10.10 14.91 7.00
CA GLN A 39 11.53 15.17 7.20
C GLN A 39 12.47 14.29 6.36
N TYR A 40 11.96 13.18 5.80
CA TYR A 40 12.74 12.28 4.95
C TYR A 40 12.55 12.57 3.46
N LEU A 41 11.63 13.45 3.11
CA LEU A 41 11.46 13.91 1.73
C LEU A 41 12.35 15.13 1.48
N PRO A 42 12.88 15.29 0.25
CA PRO A 42 13.55 16.51 -0.14
C PRO A 42 12.62 17.72 0.01
N GLU A 43 13.14 18.86 0.47
CA GLU A 43 12.35 20.09 0.65
C GLU A 43 11.66 20.56 -0.64
N ASN A 44 12.31 20.35 -1.78
CA ASN A 44 11.77 20.69 -3.10
C ASN A 44 10.76 19.64 -3.63
N GLY A 45 10.55 18.54 -2.90
CA GLY A 45 9.66 17.45 -3.28
C GLY A 45 10.11 16.69 -4.54
N VAL A 46 11.39 16.77 -4.94
CA VAL A 46 11.91 16.09 -6.13
C VAL A 46 12.99 15.09 -5.73
N ILE A 47 12.85 13.85 -6.18
CA ILE A 47 13.84 12.79 -5.98
C ILE A 47 14.54 12.41 -7.29
N VAL A 48 15.76 11.91 -7.15
CA VAL A 48 16.54 11.35 -8.26
C VAL A 48 16.91 9.93 -7.89
N LEU A 49 16.45 8.95 -8.66
CA LEU A 49 16.83 7.56 -8.46
C LEU A 49 18.25 7.34 -8.99
N LYS A 50 19.09 6.77 -8.13
CA LYS A 50 20.49 6.46 -8.42
C LYS A 50 20.81 5.08 -7.88
N GLN A 51 21.78 4.41 -8.50
CA GLN A 51 22.31 3.16 -7.96
C GLN A 51 23.04 3.46 -6.65
N ALA A 52 22.83 2.62 -5.65
CA ALA A 52 23.62 2.65 -4.44
C ALA A 52 25.01 2.08 -4.72
N PRO A 53 26.05 2.46 -3.96
CA PRO A 53 27.37 1.85 -4.09
C PRO A 53 27.30 0.32 -3.95
N GLY A 54 27.89 -0.42 -4.89
CA GLY A 54 27.84 -1.89 -4.93
C GLY A 54 26.57 -2.48 -5.55
N THR A 55 25.76 -1.66 -6.22
CA THR A 55 24.54 -2.11 -6.94
C THR A 55 24.58 -1.76 -8.43
N GLU A 56 25.78 -1.59 -8.99
CA GLU A 56 26.00 -1.16 -10.37
C GLU A 56 25.38 -2.13 -11.39
N ASP A 57 25.31 -3.42 -11.05
CA ASP A 57 24.71 -4.47 -11.88
C ASP A 57 23.17 -4.54 -11.78
N LEU A 58 22.56 -3.84 -10.82
CA LEU A 58 21.11 -3.84 -10.63
C LEU A 58 20.46 -2.69 -11.41
N PRO A 59 19.42 -2.97 -12.21
CA PRO A 59 18.68 -1.92 -12.89
C PRO A 59 17.94 -1.04 -11.88
N LEU A 60 17.82 0.24 -12.20
CA LEU A 60 16.92 1.13 -11.47
C LEU A 60 15.46 0.67 -11.61
N PRO A 61 14.57 1.07 -10.68
CA PRO A 61 13.15 0.77 -10.77
C PRO A 61 12.55 1.18 -12.13
N SER A 62 11.68 0.32 -12.68
CA SER A 62 11.05 0.57 -13.97
C SER A 62 10.18 1.83 -13.93
N PRO A 63 10.40 2.80 -14.84
CA PRO A 63 9.60 4.03 -14.88
C PRO A 63 8.12 3.76 -15.19
N VAL A 64 7.83 2.70 -15.96
CA VAL A 64 6.46 2.30 -16.30
C VAL A 64 5.71 1.80 -15.06
N LEU A 65 6.39 1.03 -14.20
CA LEU A 65 5.79 0.54 -12.96
C LEU A 65 5.60 1.66 -11.95
N LEU A 66 6.52 2.64 -11.89
CA LEU A 66 6.37 3.82 -11.06
C LEU A 66 5.20 4.70 -11.51
N ASP A 67 5.04 4.92 -12.82
CA ASP A 67 3.88 5.66 -13.37
C ASP A 67 2.56 4.93 -13.06
N CYS A 68 2.54 3.61 -13.23
CA CYS A 68 1.38 2.78 -12.86
C CYS A 68 1.04 2.94 -11.38
N HIS A 69 2.03 2.84 -10.49
CA HIS A 69 1.85 3.04 -9.05
C HIS A 69 1.31 4.43 -8.72
N TYR A 70 1.86 5.48 -9.33
CA TYR A 70 1.39 6.85 -9.16
C TYR A 70 -0.08 7.02 -9.58
N ARG A 71 -0.47 6.50 -10.76
CA ARG A 71 -1.87 6.55 -11.22
C ARG A 71 -2.82 5.81 -10.28
N LEU A 72 -2.40 4.65 -9.77
CA LEU A 72 -3.17 3.91 -8.78
C LEU A 72 -3.33 4.73 -7.50
N ALA A 73 -2.26 5.34 -7.00
CA ALA A 73 -2.33 6.20 -5.83
C ALA A 73 -3.30 7.37 -6.04
N GLU A 74 -3.21 8.04 -7.20
CA GLU A 74 -4.09 9.16 -7.55
C GLU A 74 -5.56 8.72 -7.59
N ILE A 75 -5.88 7.60 -8.26
CA ILE A 75 -7.25 7.07 -8.36
C ILE A 75 -7.79 6.64 -6.99
N LEU A 76 -7.01 5.89 -6.21
CA LEU A 76 -7.44 5.37 -4.91
C LEU A 76 -7.70 6.48 -3.90
N ASN A 77 -6.86 7.52 -3.89
CA ASN A 77 -7.03 8.66 -2.99
C ASN A 77 -8.15 9.59 -3.45
N ALA A 78 -8.28 9.85 -4.76
CA ALA A 78 -9.36 10.69 -5.28
C ALA A 78 -10.75 10.06 -5.11
N SER A 79 -10.85 8.75 -5.25
CA SER A 79 -12.13 8.02 -5.12
C SER A 79 -12.48 7.65 -3.67
N GLY A 80 -11.52 7.72 -2.73
CA GLY A 80 -11.67 7.17 -1.38
C GLY A 80 -11.65 5.64 -1.32
N MET A 81 -11.50 4.94 -2.45
CA MET A 81 -11.49 3.48 -2.52
C MET A 81 -10.29 2.85 -1.83
N GLY A 82 -9.19 3.58 -1.66
CA GLY A 82 -8.03 3.09 -0.89
C GLY A 82 -8.44 2.64 0.52
N ASN A 83 -9.19 3.47 1.23
CA ASN A 83 -9.68 3.14 2.58
C ASN A 83 -10.60 1.92 2.60
N VAL A 84 -11.47 1.79 1.58
CA VAL A 84 -12.41 0.67 1.46
C VAL A 84 -11.66 -0.65 1.23
N ILE A 85 -10.64 -0.64 0.37
CA ILE A 85 -9.81 -1.82 0.11
C ILE A 85 -9.03 -2.21 1.36
N ASP A 86 -8.41 -1.25 2.05
CA ASP A 86 -7.66 -1.50 3.28
C ASP A 86 -8.55 -2.06 4.39
N GLU A 87 -9.77 -1.55 4.54
CA GLU A 87 -10.75 -2.08 5.50
C GLU A 87 -11.13 -3.54 5.16
N HIS A 88 -11.42 -3.83 3.88
CA HIS A 88 -11.71 -5.19 3.45
C HIS A 88 -10.52 -6.13 3.66
N TRP A 89 -9.30 -5.67 3.40
CA TRP A 89 -8.08 -6.46 3.60
C TRP A 89 -7.83 -6.74 5.08
N ARG A 90 -7.98 -5.73 5.95
CA ARG A 90 -7.91 -5.89 7.41
C ARG A 90 -8.95 -6.88 7.91
N ARG A 91 -10.22 -6.71 7.51
CA ARG A 91 -11.32 -7.62 7.87
C ARG A 91 -11.01 -9.05 7.43
N TRP A 92 -10.47 -9.23 6.22
CA TRP A 92 -10.06 -10.53 5.73
C TRP A 92 -8.89 -11.14 6.53
N GLY A 93 -7.92 -10.31 6.93
CA GLY A 93 -6.84 -10.71 7.83
C GLY A 93 -7.34 -11.13 9.21
N GLU A 94 -8.26 -10.37 9.80
CA GLU A 94 -8.91 -10.69 11.08
C GLU A 94 -9.69 -12.00 11.00
N LEU A 95 -10.44 -12.21 9.92
CA LEU A 95 -11.14 -13.48 9.64
C LEU A 95 -10.15 -14.64 9.54
N LYS A 96 -9.02 -14.47 8.85
CA LYS A 96 -7.98 -15.51 8.77
C LYS A 96 -7.28 -15.77 10.11
N ALA A 97 -7.01 -14.73 10.89
CA ALA A 97 -6.42 -14.85 12.21
C ALA A 97 -7.37 -15.56 13.20
N THR A 98 -8.67 -15.34 13.09
CA THR A 98 -9.69 -16.11 13.84
C THR A 98 -9.82 -17.55 13.34
N VAL A 99 -9.52 -17.82 12.06
CA VAL A 99 -9.49 -19.19 11.50
C VAL A 99 -8.26 -19.97 11.99
N GLN A 100 -7.18 -19.31 12.41
CA GLN A 100 -6.02 -19.94 13.06
C GLN A 100 -6.28 -20.32 14.54
N HIS A 101 -7.38 -21.06 14.79
CA HIS A 101 -7.60 -21.89 15.98
C HIS A 101 -8.34 -21.26 17.19
N THR A 102 -9.60 -20.82 17.07
CA THR A 102 -10.72 -21.29 17.92
C THR A 102 -12.00 -20.49 17.67
N LEU A 103 -13.15 -21.17 17.71
CA LEU A 103 -14.39 -20.51 18.09
C LEU A 103 -14.19 -19.92 19.48
N GLN A 104 -14.46 -18.62 19.64
CA GLN A 104 -14.37 -18.00 20.95
C GLN A 104 -15.24 -18.81 21.94
N PRO A 105 -14.69 -19.23 23.10
CA PRO A 105 -15.40 -20.10 24.05
C PRO A 105 -16.71 -19.49 24.60
N ASN A 106 -16.86 -18.17 24.49
CA ASN A 106 -18.06 -17.41 24.88
C ASN A 106 -19.22 -17.55 23.88
N GLY A 107 -19.01 -18.14 22.70
CA GLY A 107 -20.06 -18.29 21.69
C GLY A 107 -20.29 -17.05 20.81
N ASP A 108 -19.50 -15.99 20.95
CA ASP A 108 -19.69 -14.73 20.21
C ASP A 108 -19.03 -14.73 18.82
N SER A 109 -18.55 -15.89 18.36
CA SER A 109 -17.98 -16.01 17.02
C SER A 109 -19.06 -15.87 15.96
N ASP A 110 -18.91 -14.90 15.05
CA ASP A 110 -19.77 -14.74 13.89
C ASP A 110 -19.53 -15.85 12.85
N LEU A 111 -20.12 -17.01 13.11
CA LEU A 111 -20.08 -18.20 12.26
C LEU A 111 -20.63 -17.93 10.86
N GLY A 112 -21.63 -17.04 10.74
CA GLY A 112 -22.26 -16.72 9.47
C GLY A 112 -21.29 -16.02 8.52
N ASN A 113 -20.54 -15.06 9.03
CA ASN A 113 -19.50 -14.34 8.28
C ASN A 113 -18.29 -15.25 8.01
N LEU A 114 -17.89 -16.08 8.97
CA LEU A 114 -16.83 -17.08 8.80
C LEU A 114 -17.14 -18.04 7.64
N LEU A 115 -18.33 -18.63 7.62
CA LEU A 115 -18.74 -19.59 6.59
C LEU A 115 -18.91 -18.93 5.21
N ARG A 116 -19.52 -17.74 5.13
CA ARG A 116 -19.60 -16.97 3.86
C ARG A 116 -18.22 -16.69 3.28
N THR A 117 -17.26 -16.40 4.14
CA THR A 117 -15.88 -16.08 3.79
C THR A 117 -15.11 -17.34 3.35
N ALA A 118 -15.17 -18.42 4.13
CA ALA A 118 -14.48 -19.68 3.83
C ALA A 118 -15.03 -20.39 2.58
N LEU A 119 -16.33 -20.26 2.33
CA LEU A 119 -17.04 -20.90 1.23
C LEU A 119 -17.36 -19.94 0.09
N TRP A 120 -16.70 -18.78 0.00
CA TRP A 120 -17.05 -17.74 -0.98
C TRP A 120 -17.03 -18.25 -2.44
N HIS A 121 -16.18 -19.24 -2.74
CA HIS A 121 -16.09 -19.90 -4.04
C HIS A 121 -17.29 -20.83 -4.36
N ARG A 122 -18.11 -21.21 -3.37
CA ARG A 122 -19.29 -22.07 -3.53
C ARG A 122 -20.62 -21.31 -3.61
N VAL A 123 -20.61 -20.00 -3.40
CA VAL A 123 -21.84 -19.15 -3.39
C VAL A 123 -22.15 -18.56 -4.78
N ARG A 124 -21.37 -18.90 -5.83
CA ARG A 124 -21.71 -18.53 -7.20
C ARG A 124 -22.70 -19.54 -7.79
N THR A 125 -23.98 -19.23 -7.68
CA THR A 125 -25.09 -19.71 -8.53
C THR A 125 -25.99 -18.55 -8.85
#